data_AF-A0A672YCA9-F1
#
_entry.id   AF-A0A672YCA9-F1
#
_cell.length_a   1.000
_cell.length_b   1.000
_cell.length_c   1.000
_cell.angle_alpha   90.00
_cell.angle_beta   90.00
_cell.angle_gamma   90.00
#
_symmetry.space_group_name_H-M   'P 1'
#
loop_
_entity.id
_entity.type
_entity.pdbx_description
1 polymer ?
#
loop_
_entity_poly.entity_id
_entity_poly.type
_entity_poly.pdbx_seq_one_letter_code
_entity_poly.pdbx_strand_id
1 'polypeptide(L)'
;MTALRLVQRMKRDWMHTGRRPSGLCGAALLVAARMYDFNRTLKDIVDIVKVCETTLRKRLTEFEDTPTSQLTIEEFMKTDLDQECDPPCFTAGLRKKKQQYVRISGGYLPPPRTGGGYVFIQVCLFVCLFF
;
A
#
# COMPACT_ATOMS: atom_id res chain seq x y z
N MET A 1 6.95 14.54 10.81
CA MET A 1 7.18 14.70 9.36
C MET A 1 6.94 13.42 8.54
N THR A 2 6.63 12.27 9.17
CA THR A 2 6.56 10.94 8.53
C THR A 2 5.43 10.80 7.51
N ALA A 3 4.24 11.33 7.80
CA ALA A 3 3.11 11.31 6.87
C ALA A 3 3.44 12.02 5.54
N LEU A 4 4.18 13.13 5.58
CA LEU A 4 4.59 13.85 4.37
C LEU A 4 5.57 13.02 3.54
N ARG A 5 6.53 12.35 4.19
CA ARG A 5 7.46 11.44 3.51
C ARG A 5 6.73 10.25 2.88
N LEU A 6 5.73 9.69 3.57
CA LEU A 6 4.87 8.64 3.01
C LEU A 6 4.15 9.12 1.76
N VAL A 7 3.54 10.31 1.80
CA VAL A 7 2.87 10.88 0.61
C VAL A 7 3.87 11.11 -0.53
N GLN A 8 5.06 11.64 -0.25
CA GLN A 8 6.09 11.85 -1.28
C GLN A 8 6.49 10.53 -1.94
N ARG A 9 6.68 9.47 -1.15
CA ARG A 9 7.00 8.14 -1.65
C ARG A 9 5.85 7.53 -2.46
N MET A 10 4.62 7.59 -1.95
CA MET A 10 3.42 7.16 -2.69
C MET A 10 3.23 7.92 -4.01
N LYS A 11 3.69 9.18 -4.09
CA LYS A 11 3.69 9.94 -5.35
C LYS A 11 4.73 9.43 -6.34
N ARG A 12 5.94 9.06 -5.88
CA ARG A 12 6.98 8.41 -6.70
C ARG A 12 6.54 7.03 -7.19
N ASP A 13 5.82 6.27 -6.36
CA ASP A 13 5.26 4.95 -6.72
C ASP A 13 4.01 5.05 -7.62
N TRP A 14 3.78 6.18 -8.30
CA TRP A 14 2.68 6.43 -9.25
C TRP A 14 1.27 6.15 -8.72
N MET A 15 1.07 6.06 -7.39
CA MET A 15 -0.22 5.73 -6.78
C MET A 15 -1.27 6.84 -6.94
N HIS A 16 -0.84 8.07 -7.21
CA HIS A 16 -1.67 9.26 -7.31
C HIS A 16 -2.19 9.52 -8.74
N THR A 17 -1.50 9.02 -9.76
CA THR A 17 -1.75 9.39 -11.16
C THR A 17 -3.15 8.93 -11.60
N GLY A 18 -3.96 9.88 -12.10
CA GLY A 18 -5.34 9.64 -12.55
C GLY A 18 -6.33 9.30 -11.42
N ARG A 19 -5.98 9.58 -10.15
CA ARG A 19 -6.72 9.12 -8.97
C ARG A 19 -6.89 10.25 -7.96
N ARG A 20 -7.90 10.16 -7.08
CA ARG A 20 -8.19 11.22 -6.09
C ARG A 20 -7.07 11.29 -5.03
N PRO A 21 -6.39 12.44 -4.87
CA PRO A 21 -5.28 12.58 -3.92
C PRO A 21 -5.73 12.54 -2.45
N SER A 22 -6.98 12.93 -2.15
CA SER A 22 -7.51 12.90 -0.77
C SER A 22 -7.36 11.52 -0.15
N GLY A 23 -7.79 10.46 -0.86
CA GLY A 23 -7.69 9.09 -0.34
C GLY A 23 -6.24 8.62 -0.10
N LEU A 24 -5.28 9.17 -0.83
CA LEU A 24 -3.86 8.90 -0.65
C LEU A 24 -3.33 9.56 0.64
N CYS A 25 -3.71 10.82 0.88
CA CYS A 25 -3.35 11.53 2.11
C CYS A 25 -3.95 10.85 3.34
N GLY A 26 -5.20 10.38 3.26
CA GLY A 26 -5.85 9.61 4.34
C GLY A 26 -5.12 8.30 4.64
N ALA A 27 -4.70 7.57 3.59
CA ALA A 27 -3.93 6.34 3.77
C ALA A 27 -2.59 6.61 4.43
N ALA A 28 -1.86 7.63 3.98
CA ALA A 28 -0.58 8.03 4.58
C ALA A 28 -0.74 8.47 6.05
N LEU A 29 -1.83 9.18 6.37
CA LEU A 29 -2.11 9.61 7.74
C LEU A 29 -2.38 8.42 8.66
N LEU A 30 -3.16 7.44 8.18
CA LEU A 30 -3.47 6.24 8.94
C LEU A 30 -2.23 5.36 9.17
N VAL A 31 -1.38 5.20 8.15
CA VAL A 31 -0.12 4.46 8.28
C VAL A 31 0.81 5.17 9.27
N ALA A 32 0.98 6.49 9.14
CA ALA A 32 1.78 7.26 10.07
C ALA A 32 1.26 7.17 11.52
N ALA A 33 -0.06 7.23 11.72
CA ALA A 33 -0.65 7.08 13.04
C ALA A 33 -0.28 5.74 13.68
N ARG A 34 -0.32 4.64 12.91
CA ARG A 34 0.08 3.32 13.40
C ARG A 34 1.57 3.17 13.68
N MET A 35 2.42 3.81 12.88
CA MET A 35 3.87 3.83 13.13
C MET A 35 4.24 4.46 14.47
N TYR A 36 3.36 5.30 15.03
CA TYR A 36 3.57 5.97 16.32
C TYR A 36 2.59 5.50 17.40
N ASP A 37 1.99 4.30 17.24
CA ASP A 37 1.04 3.70 18.19
C ASP A 37 -0.18 4.59 18.52
N PHE A 38 -0.59 5.45 17.58
CA PHE A 38 -1.85 6.18 17.68
C PHE A 38 -2.99 5.36 17.06
N ASN A 39 -3.78 4.71 17.91
CA ASN A 39 -4.98 4.01 17.49
C ASN A 39 -6.05 5.02 17.01
N ARG A 40 -6.19 5.14 15.69
CA ARG A 40 -7.26 5.87 15.00
C ARG A 40 -8.04 4.90 14.13
N THR A 41 -9.36 5.05 14.13
CA THR A 41 -10.23 4.18 13.33
C THR A 41 -10.25 4.63 11.88
N LEU A 42 -10.58 3.71 10.97
CA LEU A 42 -10.80 4.06 9.56
C LEU A 42 -11.91 5.11 9.40
N LYS A 43 -12.94 5.05 10.25
CA LYS A 43 -14.08 6.00 10.24
C LYS A 43 -13.63 7.42 10.55
N ASP A 44 -12.79 7.60 11.57
CA ASP A 44 -12.26 8.92 11.94
C ASP A 44 -11.53 9.59 10.77
N ILE A 45 -10.74 8.81 10.02
CA ILE A 45 -10.00 9.31 8.86
C ILE A 45 -10.94 9.59 7.68
N VAL A 46 -11.92 8.71 7.44
CA VAL A 46 -12.94 8.90 6.39
C VAL A 46 -13.71 10.20 6.58
N ASP A 47 -14.09 10.50 7.82
CA ASP A 47 -14.84 11.71 8.15
C ASP A 47 -14.03 13.00 7.93
N ILE A 48 -12.70 12.96 8.07
CA ILE A 48 -11.81 14.09 7.81
C ILE A 48 -11.57 14.26 6.31
N VAL A 49 -11.23 13.17 5.63
CA VAL A 49 -10.69 13.20 4.26
C VAL A 49 -11.80 13.14 3.20
N LYS A 50 -13.04 12.87 3.62
CA LYS A 50 -14.26 12.83 2.79
C LYS A 50 -14.15 11.86 1.61
N VAL A 51 -13.76 10.62 1.90
CA VAL A 51 -13.64 9.54 0.91
C VAL A 51 -14.25 8.26 1.47
N CYS A 52 -14.87 7.43 0.63
CA CYS A 52 -15.43 6.16 1.09
C CYS A 52 -14.37 5.24 1.73
N GLU A 53 -14.77 4.52 2.77
CA GLU A 53 -13.92 3.55 3.48
C GLU A 53 -13.33 2.49 2.53
N THR A 54 -14.14 2.00 1.58
CA THR A 54 -13.70 1.04 0.57
C THR A 54 -12.57 1.60 -0.32
N THR A 55 -12.59 2.90 -0.61
CA THR A 55 -11.54 3.56 -1.37
C THR A 55 -10.27 3.67 -0.55
N LEU A 56 -10.38 4.01 0.74
CA LEU A 56 -9.24 4.09 1.66
C LEU A 56 -8.57 2.72 1.85
N ARG A 57 -9.37 1.66 2.05
CA ARG A 57 -8.88 0.26 2.12
C ARG A 57 -8.12 -0.14 0.86
N LYS A 58 -8.65 0.17 -0.33
CA LYS A 58 -7.95 -0.10 -1.61
C LYS A 58 -6.58 0.58 -1.67
N ARG A 59 -6.46 1.82 -1.17
CA ARG A 59 -5.17 2.54 -1.16
C ARG A 59 -4.16 1.92 -0.22
N LEU A 60 -4.62 1.41 0.93
CA LEU A 60 -3.78 0.70 1.88
C LEU A 60 -3.27 -0.61 1.28
N THR A 61 -4.12 -1.38 0.60
CA THR A 61 -3.72 -2.61 -0.09
C THR A 61 -2.71 -2.32 -1.21
N GLU A 62 -2.90 -1.26 -1.98
CA GLU A 62 -1.93 -0.89 -3.01
C GLU A 62 -0.60 -0.42 -2.44
N PHE A 63 -0.62 0.22 -1.26
CA PHE A 63 0.61 0.56 -0.54
C PHE A 63 1.32 -0.70 -0.03
N GLU A 64 0.58 -1.71 0.44
CA GLU A 64 1.14 -3.01 0.85
C GLU A 64 1.91 -3.68 -0.29
N ASP A 65 1.45 -3.56 -1.53
CA ASP A 65 2.11 -4.11 -2.72
C ASP A 65 3.42 -3.37 -3.12
N THR A 66 3.73 -2.23 -2.51
CA THR A 66 4.99 -1.48 -2.78
C THR A 66 6.14 -1.97 -1.90
N PRO A 67 7.41 -1.88 -2.35
CA PRO A 67 8.57 -2.28 -1.53
C PRO A 67 8.73 -1.40 -0.28
N THR A 68 8.16 -0.19 -0.28
CA THR A 68 8.12 0.71 0.87
C THR A 68 7.39 0.10 2.07
N SER A 69 6.43 -0.81 1.84
CA SER A 69 5.64 -1.45 2.91
C SER A 69 6.42 -2.48 3.74
N GLN A 70 7.65 -2.82 3.34
CA GLN A 70 8.46 -3.84 4.01
C GLN A 70 9.51 -3.23 4.95
N LEU A 71 9.75 -1.92 4.84
CA LEU A 71 10.75 -1.22 5.63
C LEU A 71 10.32 -1.02 7.08
N THR A 72 11.29 -0.96 8.00
CA THR A 72 11.04 -0.46 9.36
C THR A 72 10.83 1.06 9.37
N ILE A 73 10.27 1.59 10.46
CA ILE A 73 10.12 3.05 10.66
C ILE A 73 11.48 3.76 10.56
N GLU A 74 12.52 3.16 11.14
CA GLU A 74 13.87 3.73 11.16
C GLU A 74 14.52 3.73 9.77
N GLU A 75 14.38 2.64 9.02
CA GLU A 75 14.87 2.54 7.64
C GLU A 75 14.12 3.49 6.71
N PHE A 76 12.80 3.60 6.85
CA PHE A 76 11.99 4.55 6.09
C PHE A 76 12.43 6.00 6.32
N MET A 77 12.93 6.32 7.51
CA MET A 77 13.42 7.66 7.83
C MET A 77 14.86 7.90 7.34
N LYS A 78 15.67 6.87 7.14
CA LYS A 78 17.07 7.02 6.70
C LYS A 78 17.25 6.87 5.19
N THR A 79 16.41 6.06 4.54
CA THR A 79 16.62 5.64 3.15
C THR A 79 15.51 6.16 2.26
N ASP A 80 15.87 6.94 1.25
CA ASP A 80 15.03 7.15 0.07
C ASP A 80 15.24 5.94 -0.86
N LEU A 81 14.22 5.12 -1.05
CA LEU A 81 14.26 4.06 -2.06
C LEU A 81 14.21 4.70 -3.45
N ASP A 82 15.13 4.31 -4.35
CA ASP A 82 15.14 4.75 -5.76
C ASP A 82 14.20 3.94 -6.66
N GLN A 83 13.70 2.80 -6.16
CA GLN A 83 12.89 1.89 -6.94
C GLN A 83 11.50 2.49 -7.19
N GLU A 84 11.14 2.70 -8.44
CA GLU A 84 9.81 3.14 -8.86
C GLU A 84 8.88 1.93 -9.07
N CYS A 85 7.60 2.08 -8.73
CA CYS A 85 6.57 1.08 -9.01
C CYS A 85 5.65 1.52 -10.15
N ASP A 86 5.20 0.55 -10.94
CA ASP A 86 4.20 0.76 -11.98
C ASP A 86 2.84 1.17 -11.39
N PRO A 87 2.06 2.01 -12.08
CA PRO A 87 0.75 2.43 -11.58
C PRO A 87 -0.22 1.23 -11.47
N PRO A 88 -1.13 1.24 -10.47
CA PRO A 88 -2.05 0.13 -10.20
C PRO A 88 -2.99 -0.22 -11.37
N CYS A 89 -3.24 0.70 -12.30
CA CYS A 89 -3.98 0.41 -13.52
C CYS A 89 -3.23 -0.55 -14.46
N PHE A 90 -1.90 -0.49 -14.48
CA PHE A 90 -1.03 -1.34 -15.28
C PHE A 90 -0.90 -2.74 -14.66
N THR A 91 -0.59 -2.80 -13.36
CA THR A 91 -0.47 -4.05 -12.60
C THR A 91 -1.79 -4.83 -12.53
N ALA A 92 -2.94 -4.16 -12.39
CA ALA A 92 -4.24 -4.83 -12.42
C ALA A 92 -4.54 -5.50 -13.77
N GLY A 93 -4.15 -4.87 -14.88
CA GLY A 93 -4.28 -5.42 -16.24
C GLY A 93 -3.41 -6.67 -16.42
N LEU A 94 -2.16 -6.63 -15.96
CA LEU A 94 -1.25 -7.78 -15.98
C LEU A 94 -1.76 -8.93 -15.11
N ARG A 95 -2.25 -8.65 -13.90
CA ARG A 95 -2.77 -9.67 -12.98
C ARG A 95 -3.98 -10.40 -13.58
N LYS A 96 -4.90 -9.69 -14.24
CA LYS A 96 -6.03 -10.29 -14.94
C LYS A 96 -5.59 -11.18 -16.11
N LYS A 97 -4.64 -10.71 -16.94
CA LYS A 97 -4.07 -11.51 -18.03
C LYS A 97 -3.38 -12.77 -17.50
N LYS A 98 -2.62 -12.67 -16.41
CA LYS A 98 -1.94 -13.80 -15.75
C LYS A 98 -2.95 -14.80 -15.19
N GLN A 99 -4.01 -14.35 -14.52
CA GLN A 99 -5.10 -15.22 -14.04
C GLN A 99 -5.83 -15.92 -15.20
N GLN A 100 -6.07 -15.20 -16.30
CA GLN A 100 -6.69 -15.77 -17.48
C GLN A 100 -5.78 -16.82 -18.14
N TYR A 101 -4.48 -16.56 -18.22
CA TYR A 101 -3.49 -17.55 -18.68
C TYR A 101 -3.50 -18.80 -17.78
N VAL A 102 -3.40 -18.65 -16.46
CA VAL A 102 -3.42 -19.78 -15.50
C VAL A 102 -4.70 -20.62 -15.62
N ARG A 103 -5.85 -19.99 -15.87
CA ARG A 103 -7.12 -20.70 -16.12
C ARG A 103 -7.10 -21.51 -17.42
N ILE A 104 -6.41 -21.02 -18.45
CA ILE A 104 -6.30 -21.69 -19.76
C ILE A 104 -5.21 -22.79 -19.72
N SER A 105 -4.15 -22.63 -18.94
CA SER A 105 -2.97 -23.52 -18.90
C SER A 105 -3.02 -24.68 -17.91
N GLY A 106 -4.14 -24.90 -17.20
CA GLY A 106 -4.28 -26.09 -16.34
C GLY A 106 -3.45 -26.10 -15.04
N GLY A 107 -3.28 -24.95 -14.38
CA GLY A 107 -3.08 -24.95 -12.91
C GLY A 107 -1.66 -25.12 -12.35
N TYR A 108 -0.58 -24.71 -13.03
CA TYR A 108 0.72 -24.50 -12.37
C TYR A 108 1.04 -23.01 -12.25
N LEU A 109 0.82 -22.44 -11.06
CA LEU A 109 1.39 -21.15 -10.70
C LEU A 109 2.78 -21.41 -10.10
N PRO A 110 3.88 -20.87 -10.67
CA PRO A 110 5.12 -20.84 -9.91
C PRO A 110 4.87 -20.01 -8.65
N PRO A 111 5.36 -20.45 -7.47
CA PRO A 111 5.21 -19.68 -6.26
C PRO A 111 5.74 -18.27 -6.50
N PRO A 112 5.11 -17.22 -5.93
CA PRO A 112 5.73 -15.91 -5.92
C PRO A 112 7.14 -16.09 -5.36
N ARG A 113 8.15 -15.47 -6.00
CA ARG A 113 9.50 -15.46 -5.45
C ARG A 113 9.39 -14.84 -4.06
N THR A 114 9.39 -15.68 -3.04
CA THR A 114 9.63 -15.32 -1.65
C THR A 114 11.07 -14.83 -1.60
N GLY A 115 11.26 -13.54 -1.92
CA GLY A 115 12.37 -12.77 -1.39
C GLY A 115 12.20 -12.77 0.13
N GLY A 116 13.15 -13.40 0.81
CA GLY A 116 13.03 -13.76 2.21
C GLY A 116 13.04 -12.58 3.17
N GLY A 117 12.50 -12.86 4.37
CA GLY A 117 12.86 -12.18 5.61
C GLY A 117 12.29 -10.78 5.82
N TYR A 118 11.96 -10.52 7.08
CA TYR A 118 11.82 -9.18 7.68
C TYR A 118 10.43 -8.53 7.58
N VAL A 119 9.58 -9.05 8.48
CA VAL A 119 8.36 -8.47 9.03
C VAL A 119 8.65 -7.08 9.63
N PHE A 120 8.12 -5.95 9.12
CA PHE A 120 8.07 -4.72 9.97
C PHE A 120 7.04 -3.59 9.67
N ILE A 121 6.21 -3.59 8.61
CA ILE A 121 4.97 -2.76 8.56
C ILE A 121 3.71 -3.60 8.30
N GLN A 122 3.88 -4.84 7.81
CA GLN A 122 2.78 -5.71 7.38
C GLN A 122 1.88 -6.20 8.52
N VAL A 123 2.42 -6.38 9.74
CA VAL A 123 1.61 -6.75 10.92
C VAL A 123 0.64 -5.62 11.31
N CYS A 124 1.03 -4.36 11.08
CA CYS A 124 0.17 -3.21 11.39
C CYS A 124 -0.98 -3.05 10.39
N LEU A 125 -0.83 -3.44 9.12
CA LEU A 125 -1.92 -3.39 8.13
C LEU A 125 -2.90 -4.57 8.28
N PHE A 126 -2.40 -5.77 8.60
CA PHE A 126 -3.23 -6.97 8.75
C PHE A 126 -4.27 -6.82 9.87
N VAL A 127 -3.90 -6.15 10.98
CA VAL A 127 -4.81 -5.93 12.12
C VAL A 127 -5.98 -5.00 11.79
N CYS A 128 -5.90 -4.11 10.79
CA CYS A 128 -7.02 -3.21 10.44
C CYS A 128 -7.69 -3.48 9.10
N LEU A 129 -7.28 -4.53 8.39
CA LEU A 129 -8.16 -5.12 7.39
C LEU A 129 -9.12 -6.14 8.01
N PHE A 130 -8.82 -6.65 9.21
CA PHE A 130 -9.61 -7.68 9.91
C PHE A 130 -10.31 -7.25 11.21
N PHE A 131 -10.13 -6.00 11.67
CA PHE A 131 -10.95 -5.32 12.69
C PHE A 131 -11.40 -3.96 12.13
#